data_AF-A0A9D7PEB2-F1
#
_entry.id   AF-A0A9D7PEB2-F1
#
_cell.length_a   1.000
_cell.length_b   1.000
_cell.length_c   1.000
_cell.angle_alpha   90.00
_cell.angle_beta   90.00
_cell.angle_gamma   90.00
#
_symmetry.space_group_name_H-M   'P 1'
#
loop_
_entity.id
_entity.type
_entity.pdbx_description
1 polymer ?
#
loop_
_entity_poly.entity_id
_entity_poly.type
_entity_poly.pdbx_seq_one_letter_code
_entity_poly.pdbx_strand_id
1 'polypeptide(L)'
;MTTEFLTIDATAEALKLHPKTVLRFIREGRLRAARVGKQYRVLRSDLNAFAGASPSQATRTARVTCVVDIEAVDLALVQRLTSLLMGASQGPADSPIALNIAHDPARSSAKVIVMASPADAAMLLRFVDACLET
;
A
#
# COMPACT_ATOMS: atom_id res chain seq x y z
N MET A 1 -11.88 5.60 -15.89
CA MET A 1 -11.36 6.89 -15.41
C MET A 1 -12.14 7.97 -16.15
N THR A 2 -13.11 8.60 -15.50
CA THR A 2 -13.99 9.58 -16.14
C THR A 2 -13.27 10.92 -16.19
N THR A 3 -13.03 11.45 -17.38
CA THR A 3 -12.40 12.75 -17.59
C THR A 3 -13.40 13.85 -17.24
N GLU A 4 -13.41 14.27 -15.97
CA GLU A 4 -14.36 15.27 -15.48
C GLU A 4 -13.85 16.69 -15.70
N PHE A 5 -14.63 17.48 -16.45
CA PHE A 5 -14.39 18.90 -16.68
C PHE A 5 -15.21 19.74 -15.71
N LEU A 6 -14.55 20.68 -15.04
CA LEU A 6 -15.14 21.65 -14.14
C LEU A 6 -15.37 22.99 -14.84
N THR A 7 -16.44 23.68 -14.44
CA THR A 7 -16.65 25.09 -14.76
C THR A 7 -15.72 25.97 -13.92
N ILE A 8 -15.62 27.25 -14.28
CA ILE A 8 -14.86 28.22 -13.49
C ILE A 8 -15.45 28.37 -12.08
N ASP A 9 -16.78 28.39 -11.96
CA ASP A 9 -17.43 28.53 -10.65
C ASP A 9 -17.17 27.32 -9.75
N ALA A 10 -17.29 26.10 -10.29
CA ALA A 10 -16.97 24.87 -9.55
C ALA A 10 -15.48 24.80 -9.17
N THR A 11 -14.59 25.30 -10.04
CA THR A 11 -13.15 25.39 -9.74
C THR A 11 -12.87 26.40 -8.63
N ALA A 12 -13.56 27.54 -8.65
CA ALA A 12 -13.44 28.60 -7.66
C ALA A 12 -13.93 28.12 -6.29
N GLU A 13 -15.08 27.44 -6.25
CA GLU A 13 -15.61 26.80 -5.05
C GLU A 13 -14.64 25.77 -4.47
N ALA A 14 -14.09 24.88 -5.31
CA ALA A 14 -13.14 23.85 -4.88
C ALA A 14 -11.85 24.43 -4.26
N LEU A 15 -11.36 25.57 -4.77
CA LEU A 15 -10.18 26.25 -4.25
C LEU A 15 -10.50 27.25 -3.12
N LYS A 16 -11.78 27.46 -2.79
CA LYS A 16 -12.25 28.55 -1.92
C LYS A 16 -11.72 29.93 -2.37
N LEU A 17 -11.74 30.17 -3.68
CA LEU A 17 -11.32 31.41 -4.32
C LEU A 17 -12.48 32.08 -5.06
N HIS A 18 -12.32 33.35 -5.41
CA HIS A 18 -13.26 34.04 -6.29
C HIS A 18 -13.05 33.64 -7.77
N PRO A 19 -14.10 33.47 -8.61
CA PRO A 19 -13.98 33.12 -10.04
C PRO A 19 -13.02 33.99 -10.84
N LYS A 20 -12.98 35.30 -10.52
CA LYS A 20 -12.04 36.28 -11.11
C LYS A 20 -10.57 35.89 -10.90
N THR A 21 -10.22 35.33 -9.75
CA THR A 21 -8.86 34.89 -9.43
C THR A 21 -8.50 33.64 -10.24
N VAL A 22 -9.43 32.72 -10.39
CA VAL A 22 -9.25 31.52 -11.23
C VAL A 22 -9.01 31.91 -12.69
N LEU A 23 -9.83 32.83 -13.24
CA LEU A 23 -9.63 33.36 -14.59
C LEU A 23 -8.27 34.07 -14.75
N ARG A 24 -7.81 34.79 -13.72
CA ARG A 24 -6.47 35.38 -13.71
C ARG A 24 -5.38 34.31 -13.82
N PHE A 25 -5.46 33.26 -13.00
CA PHE A 25 -4.50 32.16 -13.04
C PHE A 25 -4.47 31.43 -14.39
N ILE A 26 -5.62 31.27 -15.05
CA ILE A 26 -5.68 30.70 -16.39
C ILE A 26 -4.98 31.61 -17.40
N ARG A 27 -5.23 32.92 -17.34
CA ARG A 27 -4.59 33.90 -18.25
C ARG A 27 -3.08 34.03 -18.03
N GLU A 28 -2.62 33.90 -16.78
CA GLU A 28 -1.21 33.88 -16.41
C GLU A 28 -0.52 32.53 -16.72
N GLY A 29 -1.26 31.54 -17.24
CA GLY A 29 -0.73 30.21 -17.54
C GLY A 29 -0.44 29.34 -16.30
N ARG A 30 -0.83 29.79 -15.11
CA ARG A 30 -0.62 29.09 -13.84
C ARG A 30 -1.57 27.91 -13.66
N LEU A 31 -2.80 28.03 -14.15
CA LEU A 31 -3.81 26.96 -14.14
C LEU A 31 -4.17 26.56 -15.57
N ARG A 32 -3.99 25.28 -15.91
CA ARG A 32 -4.35 24.74 -17.23
C ARG A 32 -5.87 24.67 -17.37
N ALA A 33 -6.38 25.13 -18.51
CA ALA A 33 -7.79 25.06 -18.86
C ALA A 33 -7.97 24.92 -20.37
N ALA A 34 -8.97 24.16 -20.78
CA ALA A 34 -9.41 24.08 -22.16
C ALA A 34 -10.50 25.13 -22.42
N ARG A 35 -10.46 25.78 -23.58
CA ARG A 35 -11.53 26.66 -24.02
C ARG A 35 -12.56 25.85 -24.80
N VAL A 36 -13.75 25.68 -24.23
CA VAL A 36 -14.85 24.93 -24.83
C VAL A 36 -15.95 25.93 -25.18
N GLY A 37 -16.03 26.29 -26.46
CA GLY A 37 -16.87 27.39 -26.93
C GLY A 37 -16.44 28.74 -26.35
N LYS A 38 -17.37 29.43 -25.68
CA LYS A 38 -17.12 30.74 -25.04
C LYS A 38 -16.64 30.64 -23.59
N GLN A 39 -16.56 29.44 -23.03
CA GLN A 39 -16.25 29.23 -21.62
C GLN A 39 -14.94 28.45 -21.45
N TYR A 40 -14.26 28.69 -20.32
CA TYR A 40 -13.18 27.83 -19.89
C TYR A 40 -13.73 26.60 -19.16
N ARG A 41 -13.02 25.49 -19.32
CA ARG A 41 -13.22 24.23 -18.62
C ARG A 41 -11.89 23.76 -18.06
N VAL A 42 -11.88 23.40 -16.79
CA VAL A 42 -10.67 22.94 -16.08
C VAL A 42 -10.80 21.45 -15.86
N LEU A 43 -9.81 20.65 -16.26
CA LEU A 43 -9.81 19.23 -15.92
C LEU A 43 -9.60 19.07 -14.41
N ARG A 44 -10.32 18.13 -13.78
CA ARG A 44 -10.13 17.83 -12.35
C ARG A 44 -8.66 17.51 -12.03
N SER A 45 -7.97 16.81 -12.93
CA SER A 45 -6.54 16.50 -12.82
C SER A 45 -5.64 17.75 -12.82
N ASP A 46 -5.93 18.72 -13.68
CA ASP A 46 -5.17 19.97 -13.78
C ASP A 46 -5.40 20.84 -12.53
N LEU A 47 -6.63 20.85 -12.00
CA LEU A 47 -6.95 21.53 -10.75
C LEU A 47 -6.18 20.92 -9.57
N ASN A 48 -6.16 19.59 -9.47
CA ASN A 48 -5.43 18.90 -8.41
C ASN A 48 -3.92 19.20 -8.51
N ALA A 49 -3.35 19.12 -9.71
CA ALA A 49 -1.95 19.45 -9.95
C ALA A 49 -1.63 20.91 -9.57
N PHE A 50 -2.52 21.86 -9.91
CA PHE A 50 -2.38 23.27 -9.53
C PHE A 50 -2.42 23.47 -8.01
N ALA A 51 -3.28 22.74 -7.29
CA ALA A 51 -3.40 22.83 -5.84
C ALA A 51 -2.22 22.19 -5.08
N GLY A 52 -1.20 21.68 -5.78
CA GLY A 52 -0.12 20.91 -5.16
C GLY A 52 -0.56 19.52 -4.68
N ALA A 53 -1.82 19.15 -4.92
CA ALA A 53 -2.27 17.78 -4.89
C ALA A 53 -1.77 17.11 -6.17
N SER A 54 -0.46 16.88 -6.26
CA SER A 54 0.02 15.77 -7.09
C SER A 54 -0.90 14.60 -6.77
N PRO A 55 -1.47 13.89 -7.77
CA PRO A 55 -2.10 12.63 -7.46
C PRO A 55 -1.05 11.90 -6.64
N SER A 56 -1.33 11.62 -5.36
CA SER A 56 -0.42 10.78 -4.60
C SER A 56 -0.28 9.58 -5.52
N GLN A 57 0.94 9.32 -5.99
CA GLN A 57 1.17 8.07 -6.70
C GLN A 57 0.67 7.07 -5.69
N ALA A 58 -0.51 6.49 -5.95
CA ALA A 58 -1.16 5.65 -4.98
C ALA A 58 -0.12 4.57 -4.70
N THR A 59 0.49 4.63 -3.51
CA THR A 59 1.55 3.70 -3.15
C THR A 59 0.86 2.36 -3.19
N ARG A 60 1.15 1.57 -4.23
CA ARG A 60 0.51 0.29 -4.42
C ARG A 60 1.02 -0.58 -3.29
N THR A 61 0.17 -0.81 -2.30
CA THR A 61 0.47 -1.70 -1.20
C THR A 61 -0.01 -3.09 -1.57
N ALA A 62 0.81 -4.09 -1.30
CA ALA A 62 0.45 -5.50 -1.43
C ALA A 62 0.66 -6.15 -0.07
N ARG A 63 -0.27 -7.03 0.30
CA ARG A 63 -0.14 -7.90 1.49
C ARG A 63 -0.31 -9.33 1.05
N VAL A 64 0.41 -10.22 1.69
CA VAL A 64 0.38 -11.66 1.42
C VAL A 64 0.02 -12.38 2.71
N THR A 65 -0.80 -13.40 2.59
CA THR A 65 -0.98 -14.42 3.62
C THR A 65 -0.34 -15.71 3.12
N CYS A 66 0.68 -16.20 3.82
CA CYS A 66 1.30 -17.49 3.55
C CYS A 66 0.89 -18.47 4.63
N VAL A 67 0.57 -19.69 4.23
CA VAL A 67 0.35 -20.82 5.16
C VAL A 67 1.36 -21.89 4.79
N VAL A 68 2.16 -22.31 5.76
CA VAL A 68 3.14 -23.39 5.63
C VAL A 68 2.70 -24.52 6.53
N ASP A 69 2.46 -25.68 5.93
CA ASP A 69 2.21 -26.92 6.63
C ASP A 69 3.53 -27.71 6.70
N ILE A 70 3.89 -28.13 7.90
CA ILE A 70 5.13 -28.85 8.19
C ILE A 70 4.76 -30.15 8.90
N GLU A 71 5.18 -31.28 8.34
CA GLU A 71 4.99 -32.62 8.92
C GLU A 71 6.29 -33.09 9.60
N ALA A 72 6.20 -34.19 10.35
CA ALA A 72 7.33 -34.79 11.07
C ALA A 72 8.10 -33.81 11.97
N VAL A 73 7.36 -32.95 12.68
CA VAL A 73 7.92 -31.90 13.54
C VAL A 73 8.08 -32.42 14.97
N ASP A 74 9.26 -32.22 15.55
CA ASP A 74 9.53 -32.45 16.96
C ASP A 74 9.52 -31.14 17.79
N LEU A 75 9.55 -31.27 19.12
CA LEU A 75 9.50 -30.10 20.01
C LEU A 75 10.69 -29.16 19.82
N ALA A 76 11.88 -29.70 19.51
CA ALA A 76 13.09 -28.91 19.31
C ALA A 76 12.97 -28.02 18.06
N LEU A 77 12.46 -28.57 16.96
CA LEU A 77 12.19 -27.85 15.72
C LEU A 77 11.12 -26.77 15.92
N VAL A 78 10.03 -27.06 16.65
CA VAL A 78 9.00 -26.04 16.97
C VAL A 78 9.59 -24.88 17.76
N GLN A 79 10.42 -25.18 18.77
CA GLN A 79 11.08 -24.15 19.58
C GLN A 79 12.01 -23.29 18.72
N ARG A 80 12.83 -23.93 17.88
CA ARG A 80 13.74 -23.24 16.94
C ARG A 80 12.96 -22.35 15.97
N LEU A 81 11.93 -22.88 15.31
CA LEU A 81 11.05 -22.13 14.41
C LEU A 81 10.41 -20.93 15.12
N THR A 82 9.86 -21.14 16.31
CA THR A 82 9.18 -20.09 17.08
C THR A 82 10.14 -18.97 17.45
N SER A 83 11.29 -19.30 18.06
CA SER A 83 12.28 -18.32 18.46
C SER A 83 12.82 -17.51 17.27
N LEU A 84 13.12 -18.20 16.17
CA LEU A 84 13.74 -17.59 15.00
C LEU A 84 12.74 -16.68 14.24
N LEU A 85 11.52 -17.16 13.99
CA LEU A 85 10.51 -16.37 13.27
C LEU A 85 9.98 -15.19 14.10
N MET A 86 9.81 -15.37 15.41
CA MET A 86 9.44 -14.27 16.30
C MET A 86 10.54 -13.21 16.34
N GLY A 87 11.81 -13.61 16.44
CA GLY A 87 12.94 -12.68 16.39
C GLY A 87 13.00 -11.90 15.07
N ALA A 88 12.84 -12.60 13.94
CA ALA A 88 12.84 -11.98 12.61
C ALA A 88 11.67 -11.00 12.40
N SER A 89 10.52 -11.23 13.04
CA SER A 89 9.33 -10.37 12.92
C SER A 89 9.48 -9.01 13.62
N GLN A 90 10.47 -8.84 14.52
CA GLN A 90 10.70 -7.60 15.28
C GLN A 90 11.69 -6.64 14.59
N GLY A 91 12.17 -6.97 13.39
CA GLY A 91 13.04 -6.10 12.61
C GLY A 91 12.34 -4.83 12.12
N PRO A 92 13.09 -3.85 11.58
CA PRO A 92 12.51 -2.67 10.95
C PRO A 92 11.69 -3.10 9.73
N ALA A 93 10.37 -3.18 9.89
CA ALA A 93 9.43 -3.51 8.82
C ALA A 93 8.64 -2.25 8.42
N ASP A 94 8.50 -2.02 7.11
CA ASP A 94 7.67 -0.95 6.56
C ASP A 94 6.17 -1.18 6.82
N SER A 95 5.79 -2.37 7.29
CA SER A 95 4.40 -2.77 7.55
C SER A 95 4.30 -3.81 8.67
N PRO A 96 3.16 -3.88 9.38
CA PRO A 96 2.98 -4.87 10.44
C PRO A 96 3.05 -6.30 9.90
N ILE A 97 3.88 -7.11 10.55
CA ILE A 97 3.99 -8.56 10.38
C ILE A 97 3.11 -9.23 11.45
N ALA A 98 2.15 -10.04 11.04
CA ALA A 98 1.42 -10.94 11.93
C ALA A 98 1.87 -12.38 11.68
N LEU A 99 2.21 -13.08 12.75
CA LEU A 99 2.71 -14.44 12.74
C LEU A 99 1.86 -15.30 13.69
N ASN A 100 1.42 -16.46 13.22
CA ASN A 100 0.79 -17.48 14.05
C ASN A 100 1.48 -18.82 13.79
N ILE A 101 1.84 -19.52 14.87
CA ILE A 101 2.43 -20.85 14.81
C ILE A 101 1.56 -21.76 15.68
N ALA A 102 1.02 -22.81 15.07
CA ALA A 102 0.27 -23.85 15.77
C ALA A 102 1.02 -25.18 15.62
N HIS A 103 1.18 -25.92 16.71
CA HIS A 103 1.79 -27.24 16.71
C HIS A 103 0.79 -28.27 17.24
N ASP A 104 0.59 -29.35 16.49
CA ASP A 104 -0.14 -30.54 16.90
C ASP A 104 0.88 -31.64 17.27
N PRO A 105 1.14 -31.87 18.56
CA PRO A 105 2.09 -32.89 19.00
C PRO A 105 1.60 -34.32 18.76
N ALA A 106 0.28 -34.55 18.65
CA ALA A 106 -0.25 -35.89 18.41
C ALA A 106 -0.05 -36.31 16.94
N ARG A 107 -0.01 -35.32 16.02
CA ARG A 107 0.25 -35.54 14.60
C ARG A 107 1.68 -35.22 14.17
N SER A 108 2.54 -34.80 15.09
CA SER A 108 3.90 -34.30 14.81
C SER A 108 3.88 -33.31 13.64
N SER A 109 3.01 -32.31 13.72
CA SER A 109 2.82 -31.35 12.62
C SER A 109 2.73 -29.93 13.14
N ALA A 110 3.22 -28.97 12.36
CA ALA A 110 3.12 -27.56 12.66
C ALA A 110 2.55 -26.78 11.47
N LYS A 111 1.79 -25.74 11.77
CA LYS A 111 1.26 -24.78 10.81
C LYS A 111 1.80 -23.40 11.14
N VAL A 112 2.42 -22.76 10.16
CA VAL A 112 2.90 -21.38 10.26
C VAL A 112 2.05 -20.51 9.33
N ILE A 113 1.46 -19.46 9.87
CA ILE A 113 0.67 -18.47 9.13
C ILE A 113 1.37 -17.12 9.24
N VAL A 114 1.72 -16.54 8.09
CA VAL A 114 2.40 -15.24 7.99
C VAL A 114 1.49 -14.27 7.25
N MET A 115 1.27 -13.07 7.80
CA MET A 115 0.60 -11.97 7.12
C MET A 115 1.50 -10.74 7.12
N ALA A 116 2.06 -10.39 5.96
CA ALA A 116 3.08 -9.34 5.85
C ALA A 116 3.13 -8.74 4.43
N SER A 117 4.09 -7.85 4.19
CA SER A 117 4.47 -7.46 2.83
C SER A 117 5.06 -8.66 2.07
N PRO A 118 5.06 -8.68 0.73
CA PRO A 118 5.69 -9.77 -0.03
C PRO A 118 7.18 -9.98 0.31
N ALA A 119 7.91 -8.88 0.56
CA ALA A 119 9.34 -8.94 0.89
C ALA A 119 9.59 -9.59 2.26
N ASP A 120 8.82 -9.18 3.27
CA ASP A 120 8.92 -9.72 4.62
C ASP A 120 8.48 -11.19 4.67
N ALA A 121 7.39 -11.53 3.97
CA ALA A 121 6.94 -12.92 3.84
C ALA A 121 8.02 -13.80 3.20
N ALA A 122 8.63 -13.35 2.10
CA ALA A 122 9.72 -14.08 1.46
C ALA A 122 10.94 -14.26 2.38
N MET A 123 11.27 -13.24 3.18
CA MET A 123 12.34 -13.32 4.18
C MET A 123 12.03 -14.38 5.26
N LEU A 124 10.81 -14.37 5.81
CA LEU A 124 10.38 -15.36 6.81
C LEU A 124 10.32 -16.77 6.25
N LEU A 125 9.90 -16.95 4.99
CA LEU A 125 9.87 -18.26 4.35
C LEU A 125 11.28 -18.85 4.17
N ARG A 126 12.30 -18.04 3.88
CA ARG A 126 13.70 -18.51 3.84
C ARG A 126 14.18 -19.03 5.19
N PHE A 127 13.70 -18.43 6.27
CA PHE A 127 14.01 -18.85 7.63
C PHE A 127 13.32 -20.16 8.03
N VAL A 128 12.09 -20.36 7.56
CA VAL A 128 11.42 -21.66 7.69
C VAL A 128 12.23 -22.74 6.97
N ASP A 129 12.60 -22.50 5.71
CA ASP A 129 13.37 -23.43 4.88
C ASP A 129 14.70 -23.83 5.54
N ALA A 130 15.48 -22.85 6.01
CA ALA A 130 16.73 -23.10 6.73
C ALA A 130 16.54 -23.92 8.03
N CYS A 131 15.39 -23.80 8.69
CA CYS A 131 15.07 -24.62 9.86
C CYS A 131 14.69 -26.07 9.49
N LEU A 132 14.33 -26.36 8.25
CA LEU A 132 13.97 -27.72 7.79
C LEU A 132 15.18 -28.51 7.28
N GLU A 133 16.24 -27.84 6.83
CA GLU A 133 17.47 -28.46 6.31
C GLU A 133 18.41 -29.03 7.40
N THR A 134 18.04 -28.91 8.68
CA THR A 134 18.88 -29.27 9.86
C THR A 134 18.23 -30.28 10.77
#